data_AF-A0A975W9T3-F1
#
_entry.id   AF-A0A975W9T3-F1
#
_cell.length_a   1.000
_cell.length_b   1.000
_cell.length_c   1.000
_cell.angle_alpha   90.00
_cell.angle_beta   90.00
_cell.angle_gamma   90.00
#
_symmetry.space_group_name_H-M   'P 1'
#
loop_
_entity.id
_entity.type
_entity.pdbx_description
1 polymer ?
#
loop_
_entity_poly.entity_id
_entity_poly.type
_entity_poly.pdbx_seq_one_letter_code
_entity_poly.pdbx_strand_id
1 'polypeptide(L)'
;MPQSSCLRSLVPLIAALGLWLTLVGPAAALQLRLVNADPEGCNARATGPIEPGDSARIARLLPGGSEGAQYFDAAPRLCFNSAGGDFIEAVEIAEYLRHTGISSHVAEGESCLGPCALAFLGGTRASFEGGVVRALDRSIHAAARLGFRAPGLELPDDGLTEDAVQLAFQQAQQATAAIFGSLNILSISRDFALAVFSVPGDYLHVDTVARSIDAGIRVEGLRPLPDQMSQDQLREICERIGPEMRPDHFDRPESTRVFQATAGMMLAPAATGARRGAWLTGYRAEGELYWTVCEVRWFQPRSGTGGVSARVLQQAAWNGQSEAPNDAPPTAAEIERLTEQATGPFTFFEPIVIFPGASKLTDLAGDGEELPPAAANALCAPAAERYQVVNVNEFATLRTEPNFSAEIVAEAPKGSFVAPVSRDEDAYLITSESCRAACDHATRDGLSATDFQAAADCRNSNDVWWRMVMPDGAAGWMSARYLSVR
;
A
#
# COMPACT_ATOMS: atom_id res chain seq x y z
N MET A 1 12.23 28.30 91.40
CA MET A 1 11.98 26.85 91.60
C MET A 1 11.12 26.36 90.45
N PRO A 2 11.34 25.15 89.92
CA PRO A 2 12.34 24.89 88.89
C PRO A 2 11.76 24.13 87.67
N GLN A 3 12.59 23.93 86.62
CA GLN A 3 12.67 22.70 85.80
C GLN A 3 11.41 22.28 85.00
N SER A 4 11.42 21.58 83.88
CA SER A 4 12.40 21.05 82.94
C SER A 4 11.57 20.36 81.84
N SER A 5 11.96 20.56 80.58
CA SER A 5 12.21 19.49 79.60
C SER A 5 11.23 18.32 79.48
N CYS A 6 10.74 18.08 78.26
CA CYS A 6 11.05 16.81 77.58
C CYS A 6 10.75 16.86 76.08
N LEU A 7 11.83 16.67 75.31
CA LEU A 7 11.93 16.17 73.94
C LEU A 7 10.83 15.16 73.55
N ARG A 8 10.39 15.23 72.29
CA ARG A 8 10.23 14.04 71.43
C ARG A 8 10.33 14.41 69.94
N SER A 9 11.36 13.83 69.32
CA SER A 9 11.52 13.38 67.93
C SER A 9 11.40 14.33 66.73
N LEU A 10 12.59 14.56 66.16
CA LEU A 10 12.89 14.74 64.74
C LEU A 10 12.22 13.68 63.85
N VAL A 11 11.61 14.12 62.73
CA VAL A 11 11.87 13.68 61.34
C VAL A 11 11.39 14.82 60.41
N PRO A 12 12.22 15.38 59.51
CA PRO A 12 11.77 16.39 58.56
C PRO A 12 11.09 15.71 57.36
N LEU A 13 9.88 16.17 57.04
CA LEU A 13 9.11 15.77 55.87
C LEU A 13 9.72 16.41 54.61
N ILE A 14 10.84 15.87 54.14
CA ILE A 14 11.34 16.09 52.77
C ILE A 14 10.87 14.89 51.96
N ALA A 15 9.73 15.02 51.29
CA ALA A 15 9.26 14.02 50.34
C ALA A 15 8.57 14.68 49.15
N ALA A 16 9.28 14.62 48.02
CA ALA A 16 8.73 14.52 46.67
C ALA A 16 7.95 15.71 46.10
N LEU A 17 8.62 16.86 45.91
CA LEU A 17 8.47 17.57 44.64
C LEU A 17 9.30 16.79 43.60
N GLY A 18 8.69 15.72 43.08
CA GLY A 18 9.21 15.00 41.93
C GLY A 18 9.26 15.95 40.75
N LEU A 19 10.47 16.37 40.42
CA LEU A 19 10.86 17.04 39.20
C LEU A 19 10.36 16.19 38.02
N TRP A 20 9.18 16.49 37.49
CA TRP A 20 8.74 16.02 36.17
C TRP A 20 9.56 16.77 35.13
N LEU A 21 10.84 16.42 35.04
CA LEU A 21 11.60 16.54 33.80
C LEU A 21 10.90 15.61 32.82
N THR A 22 10.02 16.16 32.01
CA THR A 22 9.71 15.57 30.72
C THR A 22 11.04 15.47 29.98
N LEU A 23 11.64 14.28 29.99
CA LEU A 23 12.65 13.92 29.00
C LEU A 23 11.94 13.96 27.64
N VAL A 24 11.85 15.15 27.05
CA VAL A 24 11.84 15.26 25.60
C VAL A 24 13.24 14.80 25.20
N GLY A 25 13.36 13.50 24.91
CA GLY A 25 14.59 12.97 24.34
C GLY A 25 14.95 13.78 23.09
N PRO A 26 16.24 13.93 22.74
CA PRO A 26 16.60 14.55 21.48
C PRO A 26 15.80 13.87 20.37
N ALA A 27 15.13 14.67 19.54
CA ALA A 27 14.49 14.16 18.34
C ALA A 27 15.58 13.41 17.56
N ALA A 28 15.48 12.08 17.55
CA ALA A 28 16.50 11.24 16.95
C ALA A 28 16.41 11.42 15.44
N ALA A 29 17.55 11.64 14.78
CA ALA A 29 17.67 11.65 13.32
C ALA A 29 16.96 10.45 12.67
N LEU A 30 16.65 10.55 11.37
CA LEU A 30 15.95 9.50 10.63
C LEU A 30 16.59 8.13 10.86
N GLN A 31 15.80 7.20 11.36
CA GLN A 31 16.19 5.82 11.56
C GLN A 31 15.97 5.08 10.25
N LEU A 32 17.06 4.61 9.65
CA LEU A 32 17.05 3.83 8.42
C LEU A 32 17.39 2.39 8.76
N ARG A 33 16.46 1.47 8.49
CA ARG A 33 16.63 0.04 8.74
C ARG A 33 16.32 -0.73 7.46
N LEU A 34 17.23 -1.62 7.05
CA LEU A 34 16.93 -2.62 6.03
C LEU A 34 15.99 -3.68 6.62
N VAL A 35 15.01 -4.08 5.83
CA VAL A 35 13.99 -5.07 6.20
C VAL A 35 13.85 -6.08 5.08
N ASN A 36 13.70 -7.35 5.44
CA ASN A 36 13.52 -8.44 4.49
C ASN A 36 12.13 -9.02 4.73
N ALA A 37 11.42 -9.51 3.70
CA ALA A 37 10.11 -10.17 3.87
C ALA A 37 9.04 -9.34 4.62
N ASP A 38 9.10 -8.02 4.51
CA ASP A 38 8.08 -7.12 5.07
C ASP A 38 6.70 -7.41 4.44
N PRO A 39 5.59 -7.45 5.21
CA PRO A 39 4.26 -7.79 4.70
C PRO A 39 3.77 -6.88 3.57
N GLU A 40 4.24 -5.64 3.54
CA GLU A 40 3.91 -4.64 2.53
C GLU A 40 5.07 -4.43 1.53
N GLY A 41 5.99 -5.39 1.46
CA GLY A 41 7.04 -5.47 0.45
C GLY A 41 8.17 -4.45 0.62
N CYS A 42 8.31 -3.84 1.80
CA CYS A 42 9.42 -2.94 2.10
C CYS A 42 10.77 -3.66 2.02
N ASN A 43 11.80 -2.98 1.50
CA ASN A 43 13.21 -3.39 1.62
C ASN A 43 13.96 -2.51 2.62
N ALA A 44 13.46 -1.30 2.89
CA ALA A 44 13.95 -0.44 3.95
C ALA A 44 12.80 0.34 4.59
N ARG A 45 12.96 0.70 5.87
CA ARG A 45 12.08 1.59 6.62
C ARG A 45 12.82 2.85 7.04
N ALA A 46 12.18 4.00 6.83
CA ALA A 46 12.63 5.33 7.23
C ALA A 46 11.68 5.91 8.29
N THR A 47 12.12 5.92 9.55
CA THR A 47 11.30 6.30 10.69
C THR A 47 11.89 7.47 11.46
N GLY A 48 11.07 8.47 11.80
CA GLY A 48 11.51 9.67 12.52
C GLY A 48 11.72 10.90 11.60
N PRO A 49 12.20 12.02 12.15
CA PRO A 49 12.39 13.26 11.40
C PRO A 49 13.45 13.12 10.29
N ILE A 50 13.20 13.75 9.15
CA ILE A 50 14.16 13.89 8.04
C ILE A 50 15.12 15.04 8.38
N GLU A 51 16.41 14.79 8.38
CA GLU A 51 17.46 15.76 8.69
C GLU A 51 18.54 15.80 7.61
N PRO A 52 19.26 16.92 7.47
CA PRO A 52 20.32 17.07 6.48
C PRO A 52 21.32 15.90 6.44
N GLY A 53 21.52 15.31 5.25
CA GLY A 53 22.43 14.18 5.01
C GLY A 53 21.77 12.78 5.02
N ASP A 54 20.47 12.68 5.28
CA ASP A 54 19.70 11.44 5.17
C ASP A 54 19.60 10.89 3.75
N SER A 55 19.57 11.73 2.72
CA SER A 55 19.65 11.40 1.31
C SER A 55 20.90 10.57 1.01
N ALA A 56 22.06 11.01 1.52
CA ALA A 56 23.33 10.30 1.41
C ALA A 56 23.38 9.02 2.26
N ARG A 57 22.62 8.94 3.36
CA ARG A 57 22.48 7.71 4.15
C ARG A 57 21.60 6.68 3.43
N ILE A 58 20.46 7.12 2.88
CA ILE A 58 19.57 6.30 2.05
C ILE A 58 20.32 5.78 0.84
N ALA A 59 21.06 6.64 0.13
CA ALA A 59 21.81 6.22 -1.05
C ALA A 59 22.87 5.15 -0.80
N ARG A 60 23.44 5.13 0.42
CA ARG A 60 24.41 4.10 0.83
C ARG A 60 23.76 2.81 1.30
N LEU A 61 22.59 2.88 1.93
CA LEU A 61 21.91 1.71 2.51
C LEU A 61 21.00 1.01 1.50
N LEU A 62 20.35 1.78 0.63
CA LEU A 62 19.38 1.33 -0.35
C LEU A 62 19.83 1.79 -1.74
N PRO A 63 20.83 1.13 -2.35
CA PRO A 63 21.21 1.42 -3.72
C PRO A 63 20.05 1.10 -4.66
N GLY A 64 19.78 1.96 -5.64
CA GLY A 64 18.87 1.63 -6.72
C GLY A 64 19.62 1.30 -8.01
N GLY A 65 18.96 1.43 -9.15
CA GLY A 65 19.53 1.09 -10.46
C GLY A 65 19.78 -0.41 -10.59
N SER A 66 20.74 -0.78 -11.43
CA SER A 66 21.12 -2.19 -11.62
C SER A 66 21.72 -2.81 -10.36
N GLU A 67 22.37 -2.02 -9.50
CA GLU A 67 22.93 -2.49 -8.23
C GLU A 67 21.82 -2.88 -7.25
N GLY A 68 20.82 -2.02 -7.08
CA GLY A 68 19.63 -2.34 -6.28
C GLY A 68 18.86 -3.53 -6.84
N ALA A 69 18.61 -3.55 -8.16
CA ALA A 69 17.89 -4.65 -8.80
C ALA A 69 18.59 -6.01 -8.62
N GLN A 70 19.93 -6.04 -8.65
CA GLN A 70 20.71 -7.26 -8.39
C GLN A 70 20.71 -7.65 -6.91
N TYR A 71 20.75 -6.67 -6.01
CA TYR A 71 20.81 -6.91 -4.57
C TYR A 71 19.48 -7.40 -3.99
N PHE A 72 18.35 -6.88 -4.49
CA PHE A 72 17.01 -7.19 -4.00
C PHE A 72 16.22 -8.16 -4.89
N ASP A 73 16.80 -8.61 -6.01
CA ASP A 73 16.13 -9.38 -7.08
C ASP A 73 14.79 -8.77 -7.54
N ALA A 74 14.63 -7.47 -7.34
CA ALA A 74 13.43 -6.68 -7.61
C ALA A 74 13.76 -5.17 -7.54
N ALA A 75 12.81 -4.33 -7.96
CA ALA A 75 12.90 -2.89 -7.71
C ALA A 75 12.72 -2.62 -6.21
N PRO A 76 13.72 -2.04 -5.51
CA PRO A 76 13.65 -1.80 -4.06
C PRO A 76 12.47 -0.90 -3.65
N ARG A 77 11.94 -1.11 -2.45
CA ARG A 77 10.86 -0.30 -1.84
C ARG A 77 11.32 0.32 -0.52
N LEU A 78 11.20 1.65 -0.42
CA LEU A 78 11.43 2.42 0.81
C LEU A 78 10.08 2.78 1.46
N CYS A 79 9.88 2.33 2.70
CA CYS A 79 8.68 2.59 3.47
C CYS A 79 8.90 3.73 4.48
N PHE A 80 8.01 4.71 4.48
CA PHE A 80 8.14 5.93 5.28
C PHE A 80 7.19 5.95 6.47
N ASN A 81 7.73 6.32 7.63
CA ASN A 81 6.97 6.66 8.82
C ASN A 81 7.58 7.89 9.51
N SER A 82 7.21 9.07 9.03
CA SER A 82 7.81 10.33 9.46
C SER A 82 6.81 11.47 9.53
N ALA A 83 6.94 12.28 10.58
CA ALA A 83 6.19 13.52 10.75
C ALA A 83 6.70 14.66 9.84
N GLY A 84 7.81 14.45 9.11
CA GLY A 84 8.44 15.47 8.28
C GLY A 84 9.87 15.76 8.71
N GLY A 85 10.32 17.01 8.56
CA GLY A 85 11.70 17.42 8.84
C GLY A 85 12.17 18.54 7.90
N ASP A 86 13.36 18.38 7.34
CA ASP A 86 13.91 19.34 6.39
C ASP A 86 13.33 19.18 4.97
N PHE A 87 12.86 20.28 4.37
CA PHE A 87 12.26 20.28 3.03
C PHE A 87 13.28 20.11 1.91
N ILE A 88 14.48 20.66 2.06
CA ILE A 88 15.53 20.56 1.03
C ILE A 88 16.02 19.12 0.99
N GLU A 89 16.29 18.54 2.15
CA GLU A 89 16.66 17.14 2.28
C GLU A 89 15.59 16.21 1.70
N ALA A 90 14.30 16.49 1.96
CA ALA A 90 13.21 15.74 1.37
C ALA A 90 13.19 15.79 -0.17
N VAL A 91 13.52 16.94 -0.79
CA VAL A 91 13.68 17.04 -2.25
C VAL A 91 14.84 16.18 -2.72
N GLU A 92 15.98 16.20 -2.02
CA GLU A 92 17.13 15.38 -2.37
C GLU A 92 16.81 13.87 -2.29
N ILE A 93 16.08 13.44 -1.25
CA ILE A 93 15.59 12.07 -1.14
C ILE A 93 14.65 11.76 -2.31
N ALA A 94 13.68 12.62 -2.61
CA ALA A 94 12.73 12.42 -3.70
C ALA A 94 13.44 12.24 -5.05
N GLU A 95 14.41 13.12 -5.35
CA GLU A 95 15.18 13.04 -6.57
C GLU A 95 16.04 11.78 -6.62
N TYR A 96 16.65 11.38 -5.51
CA TYR A 96 17.40 10.12 -5.44
C TYR A 96 16.52 8.91 -5.78
N LEU A 97 15.36 8.76 -5.12
CA LEU A 97 14.42 7.66 -5.40
C LEU A 97 13.98 7.68 -6.87
N ARG A 98 13.71 8.87 -7.41
CA ARG A 98 13.24 9.07 -8.79
C ARG A 98 14.27 8.67 -9.84
N HIS A 99 15.54 8.97 -9.60
CA HIS A 99 16.63 8.62 -10.52
C HIS A 99 17.03 7.15 -10.42
N THR A 100 16.87 6.55 -9.25
CA THR A 100 17.40 5.22 -8.97
C THR A 100 16.35 4.11 -9.04
N GLY A 101 15.07 4.42 -9.24
CA GLY A 101 14.06 3.37 -9.42
C GLY A 101 13.74 2.63 -8.12
N ILE A 102 13.77 3.36 -7.01
CA ILE A 102 13.31 2.89 -5.69
C ILE A 102 11.86 3.33 -5.52
N SER A 103 10.97 2.37 -5.27
CA SER A 103 9.56 2.64 -5.01
C SER A 103 9.37 3.19 -3.59
N SER A 104 8.29 3.93 -3.39
CA SER A 104 7.98 4.54 -2.09
C SER A 104 6.66 4.00 -1.56
N HIS A 105 6.58 3.78 -0.25
CA HIS A 105 5.38 3.24 0.38
C HIS A 105 5.11 3.84 1.77
N VAL A 106 3.84 3.90 2.17
CA VAL A 106 3.43 4.19 3.57
C VAL A 106 2.53 3.05 4.01
N ALA A 107 3.04 2.29 4.98
CA ALA A 107 2.44 1.05 5.48
C ALA A 107 1.15 1.31 6.28
N GLU A 108 0.43 0.23 6.60
CA GLU A 108 -0.78 0.26 7.42
C GLU A 108 -0.58 1.02 8.73
N GLY A 109 -1.43 2.02 8.98
CA GLY A 109 -1.41 2.85 10.20
C GLY A 109 -0.23 3.82 10.32
N GLU A 110 0.77 3.73 9.43
CA GLU A 110 1.92 4.64 9.41
C GLU A 110 1.55 5.99 8.78
N SER A 111 2.45 6.97 8.95
CA SER A 111 2.22 8.31 8.42
C SER A 111 3.45 8.92 7.79
N CYS A 112 3.24 9.68 6.72
CA CYS A 112 4.25 10.43 6.04
C CYS A 112 3.71 11.83 5.77
N LEU A 113 4.19 12.82 6.53
CA LEU A 113 3.63 14.17 6.56
C LEU A 113 4.65 15.23 6.12
N GLY A 114 4.17 16.24 5.41
CA GLY A 114 4.93 17.44 5.03
C GLY A 114 6.15 17.10 4.17
N PRO A 115 7.38 17.41 4.64
CA PRO A 115 8.62 17.00 3.99
C PRO A 115 8.70 15.51 3.67
N CYS A 116 8.21 14.62 4.56
CA CYS A 116 8.18 13.20 4.25
C CYS A 116 7.33 12.92 3.00
N ALA A 117 6.14 13.52 2.93
CA ALA A 117 5.24 13.30 1.79
C ALA A 117 5.87 13.77 0.47
N LEU A 118 6.72 14.81 0.52
CA LEU A 118 7.52 15.24 -0.63
C LEU A 118 8.60 14.22 -1.01
N ALA A 119 9.36 13.70 -0.04
CA ALA A 119 10.33 12.62 -0.28
C ALA A 119 9.66 11.39 -0.92
N PHE A 120 8.49 11.02 -0.42
CA PHE A 120 7.65 9.94 -0.94
C PHE A 120 7.29 10.12 -2.42
N LEU A 121 7.09 11.34 -2.93
CA LEU A 121 6.74 11.53 -4.36
C LEU A 121 7.85 11.09 -5.33
N GLY A 122 9.07 10.87 -4.85
CA GLY A 122 10.19 10.33 -5.62
C GLY A 122 10.05 8.87 -6.06
N GLY A 123 9.12 8.12 -5.48
CA GLY A 123 8.95 6.69 -5.72
C GLY A 123 8.82 6.33 -7.21
N THR A 124 9.72 5.46 -7.69
CA THR A 124 9.67 4.90 -9.04
C THR A 124 10.11 3.45 -9.08
N ARG A 125 9.71 2.74 -10.13
CA ARG A 125 10.27 1.43 -10.48
C ARG A 125 11.10 1.56 -11.76
N ALA A 126 12.28 0.97 -11.76
CA ALA A 126 13.08 0.82 -12.96
C ALA A 126 12.89 -0.59 -13.54
N SER A 127 12.54 -0.67 -14.81
CA SER A 127 12.65 -1.90 -15.61
C SER A 127 13.85 -1.76 -16.54
N PHE A 128 14.60 -2.85 -16.69
CA PHE A 128 15.83 -2.91 -17.49
C PHE A 128 15.68 -3.76 -18.76
N GLU A 129 14.49 -4.32 -19.01
CA GLU A 129 14.22 -5.16 -20.18
C GLU A 129 14.04 -4.27 -21.43
N GLY A 130 15.00 -4.31 -22.35
CA GLY A 130 14.95 -3.53 -23.60
C GLY A 130 15.31 -2.03 -23.48
N GLY A 131 15.75 -1.58 -22.31
CA GLY A 131 16.13 -0.19 -22.00
C GLY A 131 15.79 0.17 -20.55
N VAL A 132 16.23 1.32 -20.06
CA VAL A 132 15.85 1.79 -18.70
C VAL A 132 14.53 2.54 -18.78
N VAL A 133 13.44 1.86 -18.46
CA VAL A 133 12.10 2.47 -18.34
C VAL A 133 11.82 2.74 -16.87
N ARG A 134 11.62 4.02 -16.51
CA ARG A 134 11.23 4.43 -15.16
C ARG A 134 9.76 4.81 -15.15
N ALA A 135 8.97 4.08 -14.37
CA ALA A 135 7.56 4.37 -14.14
C ALA A 135 7.36 4.84 -12.69
N LEU A 136 6.37 5.70 -12.47
CA LEU A 136 5.94 6.06 -11.11
C LEU A 136 5.59 4.80 -10.32
N ASP A 137 6.11 4.71 -9.10
CA ASP A 137 5.79 3.64 -8.17
C ASP A 137 5.77 4.19 -6.74
N ARG A 138 4.60 4.72 -6.40
CA ARG A 138 4.31 5.31 -5.10
C ARG A 138 2.97 4.76 -4.62
N SER A 139 2.96 4.16 -3.44
CA SER A 139 1.76 3.55 -2.89
C SER A 139 1.55 3.83 -1.41
N ILE A 140 0.30 3.74 -0.95
CA ILE A 140 -0.04 3.83 0.47
C ILE A 140 -1.01 2.70 0.81
N HIS A 141 -0.95 2.20 2.04
CA HIS A 141 -2.05 1.40 2.57
C HIS A 141 -3.32 2.28 2.71
N ALA A 142 -4.50 1.70 2.51
CA ALA A 142 -5.78 2.39 2.65
C ALA A 142 -5.99 3.02 4.04
N ALA A 143 -5.35 2.46 5.07
CA ALA A 143 -5.35 2.97 6.45
C ALA A 143 -4.13 3.84 6.82
N ALA A 144 -3.24 4.16 5.86
CA ALA A 144 -2.11 5.04 6.07
C ALA A 144 -2.51 6.53 6.06
N ARG A 145 -1.62 7.40 6.57
CA ARG A 145 -1.82 8.86 6.54
C ARG A 145 -0.72 9.54 5.73
N LEU A 146 -1.07 10.00 4.54
CA LEU A 146 -0.21 10.84 3.70
C LEU A 146 -0.76 12.27 3.66
N GLY A 147 0.09 13.26 3.92
CA GLY A 147 -0.33 14.66 4.01
C GLY A 147 0.73 15.62 3.48
N PHE A 148 0.35 16.46 2.53
CA PHE A 148 1.23 17.46 1.94
C PHE A 148 0.99 18.82 2.55
N ARG A 149 2.04 19.60 2.80
CA ARG A 149 1.94 20.96 3.32
C ARG A 149 2.94 21.84 2.59
N ALA A 150 2.57 23.09 2.36
CA ALA A 150 3.47 24.11 1.84
C ALA A 150 4.66 24.35 2.79
N PRO A 151 5.88 24.59 2.30
CA PRO A 151 7.00 24.97 3.14
C PRO A 151 6.65 26.14 4.05
N GLY A 152 6.86 25.95 5.33
CA GLY A 152 6.62 26.94 6.37
C GLY A 152 7.45 26.58 7.59
N LEU A 153 7.83 27.59 8.36
CA LEU A 153 8.53 27.41 9.63
C LEU A 153 7.54 27.68 10.76
N GLU A 154 7.46 26.76 11.73
CA GLU A 154 6.80 27.05 13.00
C GLU A 154 7.73 27.92 13.83
N LEU A 155 7.30 29.16 14.05
CA LEU A 155 8.05 30.13 14.84
C LEU A 155 7.56 30.05 16.30
N PRO A 156 8.46 29.95 17.29
CA PRO A 156 8.04 30.02 18.69
C PRO A 156 7.36 31.37 18.97
N ASP A 157 6.32 31.35 19.80
CA ASP A 157 5.49 32.53 20.12
C ASP A 157 6.28 33.64 20.84
N ASP A 158 7.40 33.30 21.48
CA ASP A 158 8.28 34.23 22.19
C ASP A 158 9.65 34.40 21.51
N GLY A 159 10.17 35.63 21.54
CA GLY A 159 11.55 35.90 21.09
C GLY A 159 11.74 36.02 19.58
N LEU A 160 10.69 36.31 18.80
CA LEU A 160 10.80 36.60 17.36
C LEU A 160 11.67 37.83 17.09
N THR A 161 12.91 37.59 16.66
CA THR A 161 13.82 38.63 16.18
C THR A 161 13.67 38.83 14.67
N GLU A 162 14.06 40.00 14.17
CA GLU A 162 14.11 40.27 12.73
C GLU A 162 14.95 39.22 12.00
N ASP A 163 16.09 38.84 12.56
CA ASP A 163 16.96 37.79 12.01
C ASP A 163 16.28 36.42 11.94
N ALA A 164 15.51 36.04 12.96
CA ALA A 164 14.78 34.77 12.97
C ALA A 164 13.68 34.74 11.89
N VAL A 165 12.95 35.84 11.73
CA VAL A 165 11.91 35.97 10.69
C VAL A 165 12.54 35.97 9.29
N GLN A 166 13.64 36.70 9.10
CA GLN A 166 14.36 36.76 7.83
C GLN A 166 14.90 35.39 7.44
N LEU A 167 15.48 34.64 8.38
CA LEU A 167 15.96 33.27 8.16
C LEU A 167 14.81 32.33 7.77
N ALA A 168 13.69 32.38 8.50
CA ALA A 168 12.52 31.57 8.21
C ALA A 168 11.96 31.83 6.81
N PHE A 169 11.88 33.10 6.42
CA PHE A 169 11.42 33.48 5.08
C PHE A 169 12.40 33.05 3.98
N GLN A 170 13.71 33.11 4.23
CA GLN A 170 14.72 32.61 3.30
C GLN A 170 14.61 31.09 3.11
N GLN A 171 14.46 30.33 4.19
CA GLN A 171 14.29 28.88 4.14
C GLN A 171 13.01 28.48 3.40
N ALA A 172 11.88 29.13 3.69
CA ALA A 172 10.62 28.87 3.00
C ALA A 172 10.71 29.15 1.48
N GLN A 173 11.39 30.23 1.08
CA GLN A 173 11.62 30.54 -0.33
C GLN A 173 12.53 29.52 -1.02
N GLN A 174 13.61 29.09 -0.36
CA GLN A 174 14.52 28.08 -0.90
C GLN A 174 13.80 26.74 -1.08
N ALA A 175 13.05 26.29 -0.07
CA ALA A 175 12.25 25.07 -0.15
C ALA A 175 11.19 25.16 -1.27
N THR A 176 10.52 26.30 -1.40
CA THR A 176 9.57 26.54 -2.48
C THR A 176 10.26 26.46 -3.84
N ALA A 177 11.40 27.12 -4.02
CA ALA A 177 12.16 27.08 -5.27
C ALA A 177 12.63 25.66 -5.62
N ALA A 178 13.07 24.88 -4.63
CA ALA A 178 13.46 23.48 -4.82
C ALA A 178 12.26 22.64 -5.29
N ILE A 179 11.11 22.71 -4.61
CA ILE A 179 9.89 21.98 -5.00
C ILE A 179 9.45 22.33 -6.42
N PHE A 180 9.39 23.62 -6.75
CA PHE A 180 8.97 24.09 -8.07
C PHE A 180 9.98 23.68 -9.16
N GLY A 181 11.27 23.65 -8.83
CA GLY A 181 12.32 23.11 -9.69
C GLY A 181 12.16 21.63 -9.98
N SER A 182 11.63 20.86 -9.03
CA SER A 182 11.49 19.40 -9.13
C SER A 182 10.11 18.91 -9.61
N LEU A 183 9.16 19.79 -9.98
CA LEU A 183 7.81 19.36 -10.37
C LEU A 183 7.80 18.39 -11.55
N ASN A 184 8.56 18.71 -12.61
CA ASN A 184 8.62 17.88 -13.81
C ASN A 184 9.27 16.52 -13.50
N ILE A 185 10.41 16.56 -12.78
CA ILE A 185 11.15 15.35 -12.47
C ILE A 185 10.38 14.44 -11.52
N LEU A 186 9.60 14.98 -10.58
CA LEU A 186 8.75 14.21 -9.67
C LEU A 186 7.36 13.90 -10.25
N SER A 187 7.09 14.33 -11.50
CA SER A 187 5.78 14.20 -12.16
C SER A 187 4.62 14.70 -11.29
N ILE A 188 4.82 15.87 -10.70
CA ILE A 188 3.83 16.60 -9.91
C ILE A 188 3.05 17.51 -10.85
N SER A 189 1.73 17.35 -10.91
CA SER A 189 0.89 18.24 -11.72
C SER A 189 0.89 19.64 -11.11
N ARG A 190 0.79 20.66 -11.96
CA ARG A 190 0.67 22.05 -11.51
C ARG A 190 -0.52 22.24 -10.58
N ASP A 191 -1.65 21.61 -10.89
CA ASP A 191 -2.89 21.75 -10.11
C ASP A 191 -2.74 21.12 -8.73
N PHE A 192 -2.10 19.95 -8.64
CA PHE A 192 -1.78 19.33 -7.35
C PHE A 192 -0.84 20.20 -6.52
N ALA A 193 0.24 20.73 -7.13
CA ALA A 193 1.14 21.65 -6.45
C ALA A 193 0.37 22.88 -5.93
N LEU A 194 -0.45 23.52 -6.76
CA LEU A 194 -1.27 24.66 -6.33
C LEU A 194 -2.23 24.30 -5.19
N ALA A 195 -2.83 23.11 -5.21
CA ALA A 195 -3.68 22.63 -4.13
C ALA A 195 -2.93 22.52 -2.79
N VAL A 196 -1.68 22.02 -2.80
CA VAL A 196 -0.83 21.94 -1.60
C VAL A 196 -0.55 23.34 -1.04
N PHE A 197 -0.20 24.29 -1.91
CA PHE A 197 0.11 25.67 -1.49
C PHE A 197 -1.13 26.50 -1.11
N SER A 198 -2.33 26.04 -1.45
CA SER A 198 -3.60 26.71 -1.12
C SER A 198 -4.13 26.36 0.27
N VAL A 199 -3.49 25.44 0.99
CA VAL A 199 -3.86 25.02 2.35
C VAL A 199 -2.78 25.48 3.35
N PRO A 200 -2.73 26.78 3.71
CA PRO A 200 -1.68 27.30 4.57
C PRO A 200 -1.80 26.77 6.01
N GLY A 201 -0.70 26.26 6.57
CA GLY A 201 -0.62 25.81 7.95
C GLY A 201 -1.28 24.46 8.25
N ASP A 202 -1.99 23.86 7.30
CA ASP A 202 -2.60 22.53 7.44
C ASP A 202 -2.04 21.57 6.38
N TYR A 203 -2.55 20.35 6.32
CA TYR A 203 -2.16 19.33 5.34
C TYR A 203 -3.26 19.10 4.29
N LEU A 204 -2.87 19.10 3.02
CA LEU A 204 -3.61 18.44 1.97
C LEU A 204 -3.42 16.92 2.09
N HIS A 205 -4.37 16.27 2.75
CA HIS A 205 -4.37 14.82 2.91
C HIS A 205 -4.79 14.07 1.64
N VAL A 206 -4.06 13.01 1.31
CA VAL A 206 -4.49 12.01 0.30
C VAL A 206 -5.31 10.96 1.02
N ASP A 207 -6.56 11.30 1.29
CA ASP A 207 -7.49 10.54 2.13
C ASP A 207 -8.77 10.12 1.40
N THR A 208 -8.89 10.41 0.10
CA THR A 208 -10.03 10.06 -0.76
C THR A 208 -9.56 9.43 -2.06
N VAL A 209 -10.43 8.64 -2.68
CA VAL A 209 -10.19 7.99 -3.97
C VAL A 209 -9.82 8.99 -5.06
N ALA A 210 -10.54 10.11 -5.16
CA ALA A 210 -10.25 11.14 -6.15
C ALA A 210 -8.84 11.73 -5.95
N ARG A 211 -8.48 12.07 -4.70
CA ARG A 211 -7.16 12.63 -4.40
C ARG A 211 -6.02 11.65 -4.65
N SER A 212 -6.21 10.35 -4.39
CA SER A 212 -5.16 9.35 -4.69
C SER A 212 -4.96 9.19 -6.19
N ILE A 213 -6.03 9.20 -6.98
CA ILE A 213 -5.98 9.16 -8.45
C ILE A 213 -5.30 10.43 -9.00
N ASP A 214 -5.72 11.61 -8.56
CA ASP A 214 -5.17 12.91 -9.01
C ASP A 214 -3.69 13.05 -8.64
N ALA A 215 -3.30 12.53 -7.48
CA ALA A 215 -1.93 12.49 -7.04
C ALA A 215 -1.14 11.33 -7.67
N GLY A 216 -1.74 10.46 -8.48
CA GLY A 216 -1.07 9.30 -9.09
C GLY A 216 -0.45 8.35 -8.06
N ILE A 217 -1.16 8.09 -6.96
CA ILE A 217 -0.74 7.23 -5.84
C ILE A 217 -1.60 5.98 -5.83
N ARG A 218 -0.95 4.81 -5.88
CA ARG A 218 -1.63 3.52 -5.77
C ARG A 218 -2.05 3.27 -4.32
N VAL A 219 -3.25 2.72 -4.13
CA VAL A 219 -3.75 2.37 -2.79
C VAL A 219 -3.78 0.87 -2.67
N GLU A 220 -3.05 0.37 -1.68
CA GLU A 220 -2.94 -1.05 -1.30
C GLU A 220 -3.80 -1.30 -0.04
N GLY A 221 -4.00 -2.56 0.35
CA GLY A 221 -4.79 -2.88 1.56
C GLY A 221 -6.30 -2.63 1.44
N LEU A 222 -6.82 -2.63 0.21
CA LEU A 222 -8.26 -2.47 -0.04
C LEU A 222 -9.02 -3.74 0.35
N ARG A 223 -10.21 -3.54 0.89
CA ARG A 223 -11.19 -4.61 1.08
C ARG A 223 -11.45 -5.38 -0.22
N PRO A 224 -11.81 -6.68 -0.15
CA PRO A 224 -12.08 -7.49 -1.32
C PRO A 224 -13.10 -6.86 -2.26
N LEU A 225 -12.91 -7.09 -3.56
CA LEU A 225 -13.83 -6.59 -4.58
C LEU A 225 -15.21 -7.25 -4.40
N PRO A 226 -16.30 -6.52 -4.63
CA PRO A 226 -17.64 -7.06 -4.40
C PRO A 226 -17.97 -8.19 -5.38
N ASP A 227 -18.89 -9.07 -4.98
CA ASP A 227 -19.41 -10.13 -5.85
C ASP A 227 -20.27 -9.59 -7.00
N GLN A 228 -20.91 -8.44 -6.77
CA GLN A 228 -21.71 -7.71 -7.75
C GLN A 228 -21.36 -6.22 -7.69
N MET A 229 -21.26 -5.59 -8.86
CA MET A 229 -21.13 -4.14 -8.95
C MET A 229 -22.50 -3.50 -9.11
N SER A 230 -22.72 -2.36 -8.45
CA SER A 230 -23.88 -1.52 -8.73
C SER A 230 -23.78 -0.88 -10.12
N GLN A 231 -24.92 -0.39 -10.63
CA GLN A 231 -24.94 0.33 -11.90
C GLN A 231 -24.05 1.58 -11.89
N ASP A 232 -23.99 2.30 -10.77
CA ASP A 232 -23.12 3.48 -10.62
C ASP A 232 -21.63 3.11 -10.71
N GLN A 233 -21.22 2.00 -10.12
CA GLN A 233 -19.83 1.54 -10.21
C GLN A 233 -19.46 1.17 -11.66
N LEU A 234 -20.36 0.46 -12.36
CA LEU A 234 -20.15 0.13 -13.78
C LEU A 234 -20.08 1.40 -14.64
N ARG A 235 -20.97 2.37 -14.38
CA ARG A 235 -20.97 3.69 -15.04
C ARG A 235 -19.65 4.41 -14.84
N GLU A 236 -19.20 4.58 -13.60
CA GLU A 236 -17.97 5.33 -13.29
C GLU A 236 -16.71 4.70 -13.92
N ILE A 237 -16.61 3.37 -13.97
CA ILE A 237 -15.51 2.67 -14.66
C ILE A 237 -15.56 2.96 -16.16
N CYS A 238 -16.74 2.85 -16.77
CA CYS A 238 -16.90 2.99 -18.21
C CYS A 238 -16.76 4.42 -18.71
N GLU A 239 -17.26 5.41 -17.97
CA GLU A 239 -17.09 6.84 -18.26
C GLU A 239 -15.63 7.30 -18.21
N ARG A 240 -14.75 6.56 -17.51
CA ARG A 240 -13.30 6.81 -17.49
C ARG A 240 -12.57 6.28 -18.74
N ILE A 241 -13.06 5.18 -19.34
CA ILE A 241 -12.41 4.56 -20.50
C ILE A 241 -12.62 5.40 -21.76
N GLY A 242 -13.86 5.86 -21.96
CA GLY A 242 -14.28 6.47 -23.20
C GLY A 242 -15.22 7.65 -22.96
N PRO A 243 -14.94 8.84 -23.50
CA PRO A 243 -15.85 9.97 -23.40
C PRO A 243 -17.22 9.65 -24.01
N GLU A 244 -17.31 8.77 -25.01
CA GLU A 244 -18.57 8.32 -25.63
C GLU A 244 -19.53 7.59 -24.67
N MET A 245 -19.03 7.13 -23.52
CA MET A 245 -19.87 6.52 -22.49
C MET A 245 -20.63 7.58 -21.68
N ARG A 246 -20.20 8.84 -21.71
CA ARG A 246 -20.82 9.92 -20.93
C ARG A 246 -21.93 10.61 -21.72
N PRO A 247 -23.08 10.93 -21.10
CA PRO A 247 -24.16 11.65 -21.78
C PRO A 247 -23.75 13.01 -22.35
N ASP A 248 -22.90 13.76 -21.64
CA ASP A 248 -22.44 15.10 -22.04
C ASP A 248 -21.54 15.10 -23.28
N HIS A 249 -21.04 13.93 -23.70
CA HIS A 249 -20.34 13.77 -24.98
C HIS A 249 -21.22 14.13 -26.18
N PHE A 250 -22.53 13.93 -26.07
CA PHE A 250 -23.49 14.14 -27.15
C PHE A 250 -24.05 15.56 -27.19
N ASP A 251 -23.87 16.35 -26.13
CA ASP A 251 -24.39 17.73 -26.02
C ASP A 251 -23.55 18.75 -26.80
N ARG A 252 -22.54 18.30 -27.56
CA ARG A 252 -21.62 19.17 -28.30
C ARG A 252 -22.31 19.75 -29.55
N PRO A 253 -22.12 21.03 -29.87
CA PRO A 253 -22.75 21.68 -31.03
C PRO A 253 -22.48 20.97 -32.37
N GLU A 254 -21.34 20.32 -32.50
CA GLU A 254 -20.89 19.58 -33.68
C GLU A 254 -21.41 18.13 -33.73
N SER A 255 -22.05 17.63 -32.68
CA SER A 255 -22.53 16.25 -32.62
C SER A 255 -23.79 16.08 -33.46
N THR A 256 -23.76 15.16 -34.43
CA THR A 256 -24.97 14.67 -35.14
C THR A 256 -25.70 13.57 -34.37
N ARG A 257 -25.18 13.21 -33.18
CA ARG A 257 -25.68 12.14 -32.33
C ARG A 257 -26.38 12.73 -31.11
N VAL A 258 -27.56 12.21 -30.79
CA VAL A 258 -28.40 12.68 -29.68
C VAL A 258 -28.50 11.59 -28.62
N PHE A 259 -28.07 11.88 -27.39
CA PHE A 259 -28.22 10.96 -26.26
C PHE A 259 -29.68 10.54 -26.07
N GLN A 260 -29.91 9.30 -25.65
CA GLN A 260 -31.25 8.77 -25.39
C GLN A 260 -31.39 8.20 -23.99
N ALA A 261 -30.52 7.25 -23.62
CA ALA A 261 -30.66 6.48 -22.38
C ALA A 261 -29.34 5.81 -21.98
N THR A 262 -29.27 5.34 -20.74
CA THR A 262 -28.22 4.47 -20.24
C THR A 262 -28.80 3.22 -19.60
N ALA A 263 -28.04 2.12 -19.57
CA ALA A 263 -28.42 0.90 -18.89
C ALA A 263 -27.21 0.20 -18.28
N GLY A 264 -27.38 -0.43 -17.11
CA GLY A 264 -26.35 -1.26 -16.47
C GLY A 264 -26.89 -2.64 -16.11
N MET A 265 -26.11 -3.69 -16.36
CA MET A 265 -26.51 -5.05 -16.02
C MET A 265 -25.33 -5.96 -15.65
N MET A 266 -25.61 -6.92 -14.78
CA MET A 266 -24.70 -8.03 -14.50
C MET A 266 -24.77 -9.04 -15.65
N LEU A 267 -23.63 -9.64 -15.98
CA LEU A 267 -23.51 -10.66 -17.03
C LEU A 267 -23.05 -11.99 -16.44
N ALA A 268 -23.29 -13.07 -17.18
CA ALA A 268 -22.74 -14.38 -16.86
C ALA A 268 -21.19 -14.35 -16.85
N PRO A 269 -20.53 -15.05 -15.89
CA PRO A 269 -19.08 -15.20 -15.85
C PRO A 269 -18.48 -15.69 -17.18
N ALA A 270 -17.40 -15.07 -17.67
CA ALA A 270 -16.72 -15.51 -18.91
C ALA A 270 -15.71 -16.64 -18.67
N ALA A 271 -15.25 -16.80 -17.43
CA ALA A 271 -14.29 -17.80 -17.01
C ALA A 271 -14.45 -18.11 -15.52
N THR A 272 -13.94 -19.25 -15.06
CA THR A 272 -13.97 -19.65 -13.65
C THR A 272 -13.32 -18.59 -12.77
N GLY A 273 -14.10 -17.93 -11.90
CA GLY A 273 -13.63 -16.90 -10.99
C GLY A 273 -13.64 -15.45 -11.52
N ALA A 274 -13.99 -15.24 -12.80
CA ALA A 274 -14.16 -13.91 -13.39
C ALA A 274 -15.60 -13.42 -13.25
N ARG A 275 -15.81 -12.24 -12.68
CA ARG A 275 -17.13 -11.58 -12.64
C ARG A 275 -17.25 -10.57 -13.75
N ARG A 276 -18.49 -10.31 -14.18
CA ARG A 276 -18.78 -9.50 -15.37
C ARG A 276 -20.01 -8.63 -15.20
N GLY A 277 -19.93 -7.45 -15.80
CA GLY A 277 -21.04 -6.52 -15.94
C GLY A 277 -20.87 -5.69 -17.20
N ALA A 278 -21.92 -4.96 -17.57
CA ALA A 278 -21.88 -4.03 -18.68
C ALA A 278 -22.58 -2.71 -18.33
N TRP A 279 -22.03 -1.63 -18.85
CA TRP A 279 -22.66 -0.32 -18.91
C TRP A 279 -22.89 0.07 -20.37
N LEU A 280 -24.06 0.61 -20.67
CA LEU A 280 -24.48 0.94 -22.01
C LEU A 280 -24.90 2.40 -22.10
N THR A 281 -24.51 3.04 -23.20
CA THR A 281 -24.93 4.41 -23.55
C THR A 281 -25.59 4.38 -24.91
N GLY A 282 -26.87 4.76 -24.94
CA GLY A 282 -27.72 4.78 -26.12
C GLY A 282 -27.81 6.17 -26.73
N TYR A 283 -27.68 6.27 -28.06
CA TYR A 283 -27.79 7.53 -28.80
C TYR A 283 -28.47 7.31 -30.15
N ARG A 284 -29.14 8.36 -30.67
CA ARG A 284 -29.67 8.38 -32.03
C ARG A 284 -28.73 9.08 -32.99
N ALA A 285 -28.54 8.51 -34.16
CA ALA A 285 -27.84 9.13 -35.29
C ALA A 285 -28.65 8.85 -36.56
N GLU A 286 -28.95 9.88 -37.36
CA GLU A 286 -29.72 9.75 -38.61
C GLU A 286 -31.09 9.06 -38.44
N GLY A 287 -31.72 9.18 -37.25
CA GLY A 287 -33.02 8.58 -36.93
C GLY A 287 -32.94 7.17 -36.31
N GLU A 288 -31.81 6.50 -36.43
CA GLU A 288 -31.57 5.15 -35.91
C GLU A 288 -31.00 5.18 -34.49
N LEU A 289 -31.41 4.20 -33.65
CA LEU A 289 -30.89 4.03 -32.29
C LEU A 289 -29.65 3.11 -32.28
N TYR A 290 -28.62 3.56 -31.58
CA TYR A 290 -27.37 2.84 -31.38
C TYR A 290 -27.10 2.67 -29.89
N TRP A 291 -26.44 1.57 -29.52
CA TRP A 291 -25.94 1.35 -28.17
C TRP A 291 -24.44 1.11 -28.21
N THR A 292 -23.70 1.90 -27.43
CA THR A 292 -22.30 1.61 -27.12
C THR A 292 -22.24 0.77 -25.85
N VAL A 293 -21.50 -0.33 -25.88
CA VAL A 293 -21.39 -1.27 -24.76
C VAL A 293 -19.99 -1.18 -24.17
N CYS A 294 -19.90 -0.95 -22.87
CA CYS A 294 -18.68 -1.11 -22.10
C CYS A 294 -18.79 -2.38 -21.25
N GLU A 295 -17.93 -3.35 -21.51
CA GLU A 295 -17.81 -4.56 -20.69
C GLU A 295 -16.80 -4.32 -19.57
N VAL A 296 -17.21 -4.62 -18.34
CA VAL A 296 -16.36 -4.59 -17.15
C VAL A 296 -16.17 -6.02 -16.65
N ARG A 297 -14.92 -6.39 -16.37
CA ARG A 297 -14.50 -7.65 -15.76
C ARG A 297 -13.73 -7.37 -14.48
N TRP A 298 -13.96 -8.18 -13.47
CA TRP A 298 -13.17 -8.13 -12.25
C TRP A 298 -13.00 -9.51 -11.63
N PHE A 299 -11.91 -9.67 -10.92
CA PHE A 299 -11.52 -10.92 -10.26
C PHE A 299 -11.29 -10.61 -8.79
N GLN A 300 -11.59 -11.56 -7.90
CA GLN A 300 -11.10 -11.42 -6.53
C GLN A 300 -9.57 -11.36 -6.54
N PRO A 301 -8.94 -10.53 -5.72
CA PRO A 301 -7.50 -10.54 -5.55
C PRO A 301 -7.07 -11.89 -4.99
N ARG A 302 -6.62 -12.80 -5.86
CA ARG A 302 -5.75 -13.91 -5.44
C ARG A 302 -4.33 -13.43 -5.67
N SER A 303 -3.55 -13.36 -4.59
CA SER A 303 -2.10 -13.12 -4.64
C SER A 303 -1.69 -11.93 -5.53
N GLY A 304 -2.24 -10.73 -5.28
CA GLY A 304 -1.81 -9.50 -5.95
C GLY A 304 -2.16 -9.37 -7.44
N THR A 305 -2.93 -10.30 -8.01
CA THR A 305 -3.36 -10.28 -9.43
C THR A 305 -4.84 -9.96 -9.64
N GLY A 306 -5.51 -9.49 -8.57
CA GLY A 306 -6.87 -8.94 -8.66
C GLY A 306 -6.85 -7.59 -9.32
N GLY A 307 -7.72 -7.39 -10.31
CA GLY A 307 -7.79 -6.14 -11.04
C GLY A 307 -9.17 -5.96 -11.65
N VAL A 308 -9.45 -4.71 -11.99
CA VAL A 308 -10.65 -4.32 -12.73
C VAL A 308 -10.19 -4.05 -14.13
N SER A 309 -10.83 -4.67 -15.11
CA SER A 309 -10.52 -4.42 -16.50
C SER A 309 -11.79 -4.14 -17.27
N ALA A 310 -11.69 -3.26 -18.25
CA ALA A 310 -12.86 -2.90 -19.02
C ALA A 310 -12.50 -2.54 -20.46
N ARG A 311 -13.45 -2.71 -21.36
CA ARG A 311 -13.30 -2.40 -22.78
C ARG A 311 -14.60 -1.83 -23.33
N VAL A 312 -14.46 -0.86 -24.22
CA VAL A 312 -15.59 -0.32 -24.98
C VAL A 312 -15.68 -1.06 -26.31
N LEU A 313 -16.83 -1.66 -26.54
CA LEU A 313 -17.20 -2.30 -27.79
C LEU A 313 -18.10 -1.34 -28.56
N GLN A 314 -17.51 -0.71 -29.56
CA GLN A 314 -18.27 0.05 -30.55
C GLN A 314 -18.79 -0.93 -31.60
N GLN A 315 -20.00 -1.45 -31.43
CA GLN A 315 -20.65 -2.20 -32.51
C GLN A 315 -22.10 -1.80 -32.73
N ALA A 316 -22.36 -1.58 -34.03
CA ALA A 316 -23.56 -1.58 -34.86
C ALA A 316 -24.92 -1.25 -34.23
N ALA A 317 -25.70 -0.46 -34.96
CA ALA A 317 -27.11 -0.22 -34.68
C ALA A 317 -27.78 -1.52 -34.24
N TRP A 318 -28.39 -1.53 -33.06
CA TRP A 318 -29.36 -2.57 -32.72
C TRP A 318 -30.64 -2.25 -33.50
N ASN A 319 -30.53 -2.25 -34.82
CA ASN A 319 -31.54 -1.79 -35.79
C ASN A 319 -32.51 -2.92 -36.18
N GLY A 320 -32.87 -3.79 -35.24
CA GLY A 320 -33.90 -4.80 -35.45
C GLY A 320 -33.42 -6.24 -35.66
N GLN A 321 -32.19 -6.59 -35.26
CA GLN A 321 -31.81 -8.00 -35.01
C GLN A 321 -31.95 -8.42 -33.55
N SER A 322 -32.31 -7.50 -32.63
CA SER A 322 -32.69 -7.87 -31.27
C SER A 322 -34.16 -8.24 -31.18
N GLU A 323 -34.47 -9.18 -30.31
CA GLU A 323 -35.86 -9.46 -29.90
C GLU A 323 -36.42 -8.32 -29.00
N ALA A 324 -35.55 -7.40 -28.57
CA ALA A 324 -35.90 -6.21 -27.79
C ALA A 324 -36.65 -5.17 -28.67
N PRO A 325 -37.70 -4.51 -28.15
CA PRO A 325 -38.36 -3.39 -28.81
C PRO A 325 -37.36 -2.29 -29.24
N ASN A 326 -37.64 -1.55 -30.32
CA ASN A 326 -36.76 -0.54 -30.93
C ASN A 326 -36.22 0.58 -30.00
N ASP A 327 -36.71 0.67 -28.76
CA ASP A 327 -36.30 1.65 -27.75
C ASP A 327 -35.79 1.03 -26.43
N ALA A 328 -35.77 -0.31 -26.33
CA ALA A 328 -35.29 -1.01 -25.15
C ALA A 328 -33.77 -1.25 -25.24
N PRO A 329 -33.05 -1.28 -24.10
CA PRO A 329 -31.68 -1.73 -24.09
C PRO A 329 -31.63 -3.23 -24.48
N PRO A 330 -30.53 -3.66 -25.11
CA PRO A 330 -30.25 -5.06 -25.38
C PRO A 330 -30.30 -5.92 -24.13
N THR A 331 -30.69 -7.17 -24.29
CA THR A 331 -30.71 -8.15 -23.20
C THR A 331 -29.31 -8.60 -22.80
N ALA A 332 -29.16 -9.09 -21.56
CA ALA A 332 -27.88 -9.63 -21.08
C ALA A 332 -27.32 -10.73 -21.98
N ALA A 333 -28.18 -11.63 -22.49
CA ALA A 333 -27.78 -12.72 -23.38
C ALA A 333 -27.25 -12.22 -24.75
N GLU A 334 -27.79 -11.12 -25.27
CA GLU A 334 -27.30 -10.50 -26.50
C GLU A 334 -25.93 -9.85 -26.28
N ILE A 335 -25.74 -9.20 -25.13
CA ILE A 335 -24.46 -8.60 -24.74
C ILE A 335 -23.40 -9.67 -24.49
N GLU A 336 -23.75 -10.75 -23.80
CA GLU A 336 -22.86 -11.89 -23.55
C GLU A 336 -22.34 -12.46 -24.88
N ARG A 337 -23.23 -12.70 -25.84
CA ARG A 337 -22.85 -13.17 -27.19
C ARG A 337 -21.93 -12.18 -27.91
N LEU A 338 -22.26 -10.88 -27.85
CA LEU A 338 -21.46 -9.81 -28.46
C LEU A 338 -20.04 -9.77 -27.88
N THR A 339 -19.94 -9.80 -26.55
CA THR A 339 -18.68 -9.72 -25.82
C THR A 339 -17.85 -11.00 -25.95
N GLU A 340 -18.45 -12.18 -26.07
CA GLU A 340 -17.72 -13.43 -26.36
C GLU A 340 -17.04 -13.41 -27.74
N GLN A 341 -17.68 -12.77 -28.72
CA GLN A 341 -17.16 -12.68 -30.09
C GLN A 341 -16.21 -11.49 -30.30
N ALA A 342 -16.26 -10.50 -29.41
CA ALA A 342 -15.47 -9.28 -29.55
C ALA A 342 -13.98 -9.51 -29.35
N THR A 343 -13.19 -9.06 -30.32
CA THR A 343 -11.73 -9.00 -30.27
C THR A 343 -11.29 -7.56 -30.01
N GLY A 344 -10.57 -7.33 -28.91
CA GLY A 344 -10.12 -6.00 -28.52
C GLY A 344 -9.45 -6.00 -27.16
N PRO A 345 -8.49 -5.09 -26.92
CA PRO A 345 -7.75 -5.06 -25.67
C PRO A 345 -8.65 -4.58 -24.52
N PHE A 346 -8.40 -5.14 -23.34
CA PHE A 346 -8.93 -4.59 -22.09
C PHE A 346 -7.99 -3.51 -21.57
N THR A 347 -8.58 -2.42 -21.08
CA THR A 347 -7.86 -1.45 -20.23
C THR A 347 -7.90 -1.96 -18.81
N PHE A 348 -6.74 -2.03 -18.16
CA PHE A 348 -6.62 -2.45 -16.76
C PHE A 348 -6.61 -1.24 -15.84
N PHE A 349 -7.32 -1.36 -14.73
CA PHE A 349 -7.45 -0.36 -13.69
C PHE A 349 -7.06 -0.95 -12.34
N GLU A 350 -6.50 -0.08 -11.51
CA GLU A 350 -6.32 -0.36 -10.09
C GLU A 350 -7.70 -0.60 -9.43
N PRO A 351 -7.80 -1.55 -8.47
CA PRO A 351 -9.05 -1.88 -7.80
C PRO A 351 -9.79 -0.68 -7.21
N ILE A 352 -9.06 0.37 -6.81
CA ILE A 352 -9.65 1.57 -6.22
C ILE A 352 -10.65 2.30 -7.14
N VAL A 353 -10.58 2.09 -8.45
CA VAL A 353 -11.44 2.79 -9.43
C VAL A 353 -12.93 2.50 -9.25
N ILE A 354 -13.29 1.42 -8.55
CA ILE A 354 -14.69 0.99 -8.37
C ILE A 354 -15.40 1.75 -7.25
N PHE A 355 -14.68 2.60 -6.53
CA PHE A 355 -15.20 3.35 -5.40
C PHE A 355 -15.44 4.81 -5.82
N PRO A 356 -16.52 5.44 -5.33
CA PRO A 356 -16.78 6.85 -5.60
C PRO A 356 -15.60 7.74 -5.23
N GLY A 357 -15.35 8.78 -6.03
CA GLY A 357 -14.21 9.69 -5.81
C GLY A 357 -14.17 10.33 -4.41
N ALA A 358 -15.33 10.56 -3.79
CA ALA A 358 -15.45 11.14 -2.46
C ALA A 358 -15.25 10.15 -1.30
N SER A 359 -15.20 8.85 -1.57
CA SER A 359 -15.01 7.82 -0.54
C SER A 359 -13.67 8.00 0.18
N LYS A 360 -13.69 7.92 1.52
CA LYS A 360 -12.47 7.95 2.34
C LYS A 360 -11.72 6.63 2.21
N LEU A 361 -10.39 6.70 2.08
CA LEU A 361 -9.56 5.50 1.93
C LEU A 361 -9.68 4.56 3.13
N THR A 362 -9.79 5.11 4.34
CA THR A 362 -9.94 4.33 5.58
C THR A 362 -11.20 3.48 5.61
N ASP A 363 -12.28 3.93 4.98
CA ASP A 363 -13.54 3.18 4.90
C ASP A 363 -13.46 2.01 3.89
N LEU A 364 -12.41 2.01 3.06
CA LEU A 364 -12.11 1.02 2.04
C LEU A 364 -11.00 0.06 2.47
N ALA A 365 -10.37 0.29 3.63
CA ALA A 365 -9.38 -0.64 4.16
C ALA A 365 -10.03 -2.01 4.40
N GLY A 366 -9.36 -3.06 3.93
CA GLY A 366 -9.71 -4.43 4.26
C GLY A 366 -9.10 -4.82 5.60
N ASP A 367 -9.74 -5.75 6.31
CA ASP A 367 -9.03 -6.51 7.34
C ASP A 367 -7.97 -7.32 6.58
N GLY A 368 -6.69 -6.94 6.69
CA GLY A 368 -5.58 -7.41 5.83
C GLY A 368 -5.74 -8.87 5.40
N GLU A 369 -5.97 -9.11 4.10
CA GLU A 369 -6.26 -10.46 3.62
C GLU A 369 -5.00 -11.32 3.73
N GLU A 370 -4.98 -12.12 4.79
CA GLU A 370 -3.98 -13.15 5.10
C GLU A 370 -3.75 -14.03 3.86
N LEU A 371 -2.49 -14.24 3.47
CA LEU A 371 -2.12 -15.13 2.36
C LEU A 371 -2.98 -16.41 2.42
N PRO A 372 -3.56 -16.88 1.29
CA PRO A 372 -4.42 -18.06 1.30
C PRO A 372 -3.74 -19.19 2.07
N PRO A 373 -4.43 -19.90 2.98
CA PRO A 373 -3.79 -20.86 3.88
C PRO A 373 -2.84 -21.83 3.18
N ALA A 374 -3.17 -22.28 1.96
CA ALA A 374 -2.30 -23.14 1.17
C ALA A 374 -0.95 -22.48 0.77
N ALA A 375 -0.98 -21.20 0.39
CA ALA A 375 0.22 -20.43 0.03
C ALA A 375 1.02 -20.04 1.27
N ALA A 376 0.37 -19.54 2.32
CA ALA A 376 1.03 -19.20 3.58
C ALA A 376 1.65 -20.44 4.25
N ASN A 377 1.02 -21.61 4.08
CA ASN A 377 1.52 -22.88 4.60
C ASN A 377 2.66 -23.48 3.74
N ALA A 378 2.98 -22.90 2.58
CA ALA A 378 4.04 -23.37 1.67
C ALA A 378 5.32 -22.52 1.73
N LEU A 379 5.37 -21.49 2.59
CA LEU A 379 6.52 -20.59 2.74
C LEU A 379 7.40 -20.99 3.93
N CYS A 380 8.71 -20.78 3.80
CA CYS A 380 9.68 -21.03 4.87
C CYS A 380 9.77 -19.88 5.88
N ALA A 381 9.31 -18.69 5.52
CA ALA A 381 9.14 -17.55 6.41
C ALA A 381 7.69 -17.47 6.92
N PRO A 382 7.45 -16.95 8.14
CA PRO A 382 6.11 -16.70 8.62
C PRO A 382 5.50 -15.51 7.87
N ALA A 383 4.43 -15.76 7.12
CA ALA A 383 3.79 -14.77 6.25
C ALA A 383 2.38 -14.36 6.72
N ALA A 384 1.83 -15.07 7.70
CA ALA A 384 0.51 -14.85 8.28
C ALA A 384 0.58 -14.10 9.62
N GLU A 385 -0.54 -13.52 10.04
CA GLU A 385 -0.61 -12.69 11.25
C GLU A 385 -0.52 -13.52 12.52
N ARG A 386 -1.08 -14.73 12.46
CA ARG A 386 -1.09 -15.69 13.54
C ARG A 386 -1.17 -17.11 13.00
N TYR A 387 -0.68 -18.03 13.80
CA TYR A 387 -0.66 -19.46 13.49
C TYR A 387 -1.31 -20.25 14.60
N GLN A 388 -2.12 -21.25 14.22
CA GLN A 388 -2.65 -22.22 15.16
C GLN A 388 -1.63 -23.33 15.42
N VAL A 389 -1.48 -23.71 16.69
CA VAL A 389 -0.65 -24.86 17.08
C VAL A 389 -1.33 -26.17 16.68
N VAL A 390 -0.68 -26.92 15.80
CA VAL A 390 -1.17 -28.18 15.22
C VAL A 390 -0.10 -29.27 15.29
N ASN A 391 -0.42 -30.49 14.84
CA ASN A 391 0.54 -31.60 14.72
C ASN A 391 1.26 -32.01 16.02
N VAL A 392 0.64 -31.71 17.17
CA VAL A 392 1.07 -32.14 18.52
C VAL A 392 -0.04 -32.91 19.23
N ASN A 393 0.33 -33.67 20.26
CA ASN A 393 -0.64 -34.34 21.14
C ASN A 393 -1.28 -33.35 22.11
N GLU A 394 -0.47 -32.61 22.87
CA GLU A 394 -0.94 -31.68 23.90
C GLU A 394 -0.46 -30.24 23.65
N PHE A 395 0.83 -30.02 23.38
CA PHE A 395 1.41 -28.69 23.20
C PHE A 395 2.66 -28.69 22.30
N ALA A 396 3.03 -27.51 21.80
CA ALA A 396 4.33 -27.20 21.21
C ALA A 396 5.14 -26.31 22.16
N THR A 397 6.46 -26.24 21.99
CA THR A 397 7.36 -25.47 22.90
C THR A 397 7.97 -24.28 22.19
N LEU A 398 7.98 -23.12 22.85
CA LEU A 398 8.82 -21.97 22.51
C LEU A 398 10.15 -22.13 23.25
N ARG A 399 11.27 -21.84 22.58
CA ARG A 399 12.62 -22.12 23.08
C ARG A 399 13.54 -20.91 22.97
N THR A 400 14.63 -20.91 23.75
CA THR A 400 15.63 -19.84 23.71
C THR A 400 16.45 -19.83 22.42
N GLU A 401 16.63 -20.99 21.79
CA GLU A 401 17.32 -21.17 20.52
C GLU A 401 16.52 -22.10 19.58
N PRO A 402 16.73 -22.03 18.25
CA PRO A 402 16.00 -22.83 17.25
C PRO A 402 16.51 -24.28 17.16
N ASN A 403 16.47 -25.00 18.28
CA ASN A 403 16.80 -26.42 18.36
C ASN A 403 16.08 -27.09 19.55
N PHE A 404 15.91 -28.42 19.50
CA PHE A 404 15.19 -29.15 20.56
C PHE A 404 15.99 -29.37 21.85
N SER A 405 17.28 -29.08 21.87
CA SER A 405 18.10 -29.13 23.09
C SER A 405 18.04 -27.84 23.91
N ALA A 406 17.55 -26.75 23.34
CA ALA A 406 17.47 -25.45 23.98
C ALA A 406 16.42 -25.41 25.10
N GLU A 407 16.63 -24.51 26.06
CA GLU A 407 15.72 -24.28 27.19
C GLU A 407 14.32 -23.89 26.72
N ILE A 408 13.29 -24.40 27.40
CA ILE A 408 11.89 -24.11 27.11
C ILE A 408 11.51 -22.80 27.80
N VAL A 409 11.03 -21.85 27.00
CA VAL A 409 10.53 -20.54 27.45
C VAL A 409 9.05 -20.63 27.81
N ALA A 410 8.26 -21.32 26.99
CA ALA A 410 6.83 -21.48 27.18
C ALA A 410 6.27 -22.70 26.44
N GLU A 411 5.10 -23.17 26.86
CA GLU A 411 4.33 -24.23 26.21
C GLU A 411 3.06 -23.63 25.58
N ALA A 412 2.88 -23.84 24.29
CA ALA A 412 1.71 -23.39 23.54
C ALA A 412 0.75 -24.58 23.32
N PRO A 413 -0.44 -24.60 23.96
CA PRO A 413 -1.38 -25.72 23.85
C PRO A 413 -1.86 -25.96 22.41
N LYS A 414 -2.18 -27.21 22.07
CA LYS A 414 -2.81 -27.56 20.80
C LYS A 414 -4.07 -26.72 20.57
N GLY A 415 -4.19 -26.13 19.38
CA GLY A 415 -5.32 -25.31 19.00
C GLY A 415 -5.24 -23.85 19.46
N SER A 416 -4.27 -23.50 20.31
CA SER A 416 -3.98 -22.09 20.65
C SER A 416 -3.31 -21.35 19.49
N PHE A 417 -3.30 -20.02 19.57
CA PHE A 417 -2.69 -19.15 18.57
C PHE A 417 -1.41 -18.51 19.08
N VAL A 418 -0.43 -18.40 18.18
CA VAL A 418 0.81 -17.66 18.38
C VAL A 418 1.03 -16.72 17.19
N ALA A 419 1.65 -15.57 17.43
CA ALA A 419 2.00 -14.61 16.38
C ALA A 419 3.51 -14.62 16.14
N PRO A 420 4.00 -14.38 14.91
CA PRO A 420 5.42 -14.19 14.70
C PRO A 420 5.89 -12.88 15.35
N VAL A 421 7.10 -12.86 15.91
CA VAL A 421 7.69 -11.65 16.53
C VAL A 421 7.98 -10.57 15.46
N SER A 422 8.33 -11.01 14.25
CA SER A 422 8.43 -10.22 13.03
C SER A 422 8.19 -11.17 11.83
N ARG A 423 7.91 -10.63 10.64
CA ARG A 423 7.87 -11.43 9.39
C ARG A 423 9.20 -11.35 8.61
N ASP A 424 10.21 -10.70 9.19
CA ASP A 424 11.55 -10.54 8.61
C ASP A 424 12.44 -11.79 8.72
N GLU A 425 13.58 -11.81 8.02
CA GLU A 425 14.58 -12.89 8.08
C GLU A 425 15.15 -13.15 9.48
N ASP A 426 15.12 -12.15 10.36
CA ASP A 426 15.53 -12.30 11.76
C ASP A 426 14.52 -13.11 12.60
N ALA A 427 13.32 -13.35 12.06
CA ALA A 427 12.26 -14.09 12.72
C ALA A 427 12.16 -15.54 12.26
N TYR A 428 13.02 -16.00 11.34
CA TYR A 428 13.10 -17.42 11.00
C TYR A 428 14.53 -17.92 10.82
N LEU A 429 14.74 -19.20 11.09
CA LEU A 429 16.01 -19.87 10.86
C LEU A 429 15.78 -21.19 10.13
N ILE A 430 16.60 -21.42 9.10
CA ILE A 430 16.66 -22.69 8.39
C ILE A 430 17.97 -23.40 8.72
N THR A 431 17.87 -24.50 9.45
CA THR A 431 19.03 -25.20 10.00
C THR A 431 19.74 -26.07 8.97
N SER A 432 19.01 -26.64 7.99
CA SER A 432 19.59 -27.51 6.97
C SER A 432 19.94 -26.77 5.68
N GLU A 433 21.07 -27.17 5.07
CA GLU A 433 21.54 -26.59 3.81
C GLU A 433 20.61 -26.91 2.63
N SER A 434 20.05 -28.12 2.62
CA SER A 434 19.04 -28.53 1.64
C SER A 434 17.78 -27.69 1.71
N CYS A 435 17.32 -27.33 2.92
CA CYS A 435 16.16 -26.45 3.05
C CYS A 435 16.49 -25.01 2.73
N ARG A 436 17.71 -24.53 3.03
CA ARG A 436 18.13 -23.19 2.58
C ARG A 436 18.02 -23.07 1.05
N ALA A 437 18.55 -24.05 0.31
CA ALA A 437 18.48 -24.05 -1.16
C ALA A 437 17.05 -24.20 -1.72
N ALA A 438 16.15 -24.86 -0.99
CA ALA A 438 14.74 -25.00 -1.36
C ALA A 438 13.92 -23.74 -1.04
N CYS A 439 14.31 -22.99 -0.01
CA CYS A 439 13.63 -21.81 0.50
C CYS A 439 14.22 -20.49 -0.04
N ASP A 440 15.33 -20.54 -0.77
CA ASP A 440 15.98 -19.39 -1.42
C ASP A 440 15.23 -18.99 -2.70
N HIS A 441 14.03 -18.43 -2.50
CA HIS A 441 13.07 -18.12 -3.57
C HIS A 441 13.35 -16.79 -4.28
N ALA A 442 14.18 -15.92 -3.70
CA ALA A 442 14.53 -14.60 -4.21
C ALA A 442 15.56 -14.64 -5.34
N THR A 443 15.61 -15.74 -6.11
CA THR A 443 16.55 -15.92 -7.22
C THR A 443 15.93 -16.59 -8.46
N ARG A 444 14.61 -16.85 -8.47
CA ARG A 444 13.96 -17.63 -9.54
C ARG A 444 12.70 -16.95 -10.07
N ASP A 445 12.81 -16.43 -11.29
CA ASP A 445 11.65 -16.07 -12.11
C ASP A 445 10.73 -17.29 -12.33
N GLY A 446 9.44 -17.14 -12.01
CA GLY A 446 8.41 -18.15 -12.28
C GLY A 446 8.54 -19.39 -11.39
N LEU A 447 8.14 -19.27 -10.13
CA LEU A 447 8.04 -20.40 -9.19
C LEU A 447 7.11 -21.51 -9.72
N SER A 448 7.61 -22.74 -9.76
CA SER A 448 6.84 -23.91 -10.19
C SER A 448 6.10 -24.56 -9.01
N ALA A 449 5.09 -25.39 -9.29
CA ALA A 449 4.42 -26.21 -8.27
C ALA A 449 5.39 -27.13 -7.50
N THR A 450 6.52 -27.50 -8.11
CA THR A 450 7.55 -28.32 -7.48
C THR A 450 8.40 -27.52 -6.49
N ASP A 451 8.65 -26.23 -6.76
CA ASP A 451 9.35 -25.35 -5.82
C ASP A 451 8.51 -25.11 -4.56
N PHE A 452 7.20 -24.89 -4.71
CA PHE A 452 6.27 -24.79 -3.59
C PHE A 452 6.20 -26.08 -2.75
N GLN A 453 6.26 -27.25 -3.40
CA GLN A 453 6.26 -28.51 -2.68
C GLN A 453 7.55 -28.70 -1.87
N ALA A 454 8.72 -28.34 -2.42
CA ALA A 454 10.00 -28.46 -1.72
C ALA A 454 10.08 -27.55 -0.48
N ALA A 455 9.57 -26.32 -0.58
CA ALA A 455 9.47 -25.40 0.55
C ALA A 455 8.47 -25.90 1.62
N ALA A 456 7.31 -26.41 1.19
CA ALA A 456 6.33 -27.02 2.09
C ALA A 456 6.91 -28.26 2.81
N ASP A 457 7.70 -29.09 2.13
CA ASP A 457 8.37 -30.25 2.72
C ASP A 457 9.38 -29.82 3.80
N CYS A 458 10.14 -28.76 3.55
CA CYS A 458 11.06 -28.16 4.51
C CYS A 458 10.36 -27.54 5.71
N ARG A 459 9.26 -26.83 5.50
CA ARG A 459 8.44 -26.30 6.59
C ARG A 459 7.84 -27.41 7.46
N ASN A 460 7.43 -28.51 6.85
CA ASN A 460 6.92 -29.70 7.55
C ASN A 460 8.04 -30.57 8.15
N SER A 461 9.30 -30.23 7.89
CA SER A 461 10.46 -30.78 8.60
C SER A 461 10.72 -29.98 9.88
N ASN A 462 11.66 -30.47 10.69
CA ASN A 462 12.11 -29.77 11.89
C ASN A 462 13.29 -28.81 11.60
N ASP A 463 13.51 -28.46 10.33
CA ASP A 463 14.62 -27.61 9.91
C ASP A 463 14.25 -26.13 9.82
N VAL A 464 12.96 -25.80 9.83
CA VAL A 464 12.46 -24.42 9.79
C VAL A 464 11.92 -24.02 11.16
N TRP A 465 12.46 -22.94 11.70
CA TRP A 465 12.13 -22.41 13.02
C TRP A 465 11.72 -20.96 12.92
N TRP A 466 10.65 -20.57 13.62
CA TRP A 466 10.15 -19.20 13.66
C TRP A 466 10.21 -18.66 15.08
N ARG A 467 10.53 -17.37 15.21
CA ARG A 467 10.46 -16.66 16.47
C ARG A 467 9.01 -16.19 16.67
N MET A 468 8.35 -16.77 17.66
CA MET A 468 6.93 -16.57 17.94
C MET A 468 6.74 -15.88 19.30
N VAL A 469 5.60 -15.21 19.45
CA VAL A 469 5.11 -14.62 20.69
C VAL A 469 3.72 -15.17 21.00
N MET A 470 3.51 -15.53 22.26
CA MET A 470 2.23 -15.95 22.80
C MET A 470 1.37 -14.74 23.22
N PRO A 471 0.05 -14.89 23.39
CA PRO A 471 -0.83 -13.79 23.82
C PRO A 471 -0.48 -13.16 25.18
N ASP A 472 0.23 -13.90 26.05
CA ASP A 472 0.71 -13.42 27.35
C ASP A 472 2.06 -12.67 27.28
N GLY A 473 2.62 -12.52 26.07
CA GLY A 473 3.88 -11.83 25.80
C GLY A 473 5.13 -12.70 25.85
N ALA A 474 5.02 -14.00 26.16
CA ALA A 474 6.18 -14.90 26.12
C ALA A 474 6.66 -15.12 24.68
N ALA A 475 7.96 -14.91 24.41
CA ALA A 475 8.52 -15.01 23.06
C ALA A 475 9.73 -15.95 22.98
N GLY A 476 9.83 -16.73 21.89
CA GLY A 476 10.89 -17.71 21.68
C GLY A 476 10.77 -18.44 20.33
N TRP A 477 11.72 -19.31 20.04
CA TRP A 477 11.79 -20.11 18.81
C TRP A 477 10.86 -21.32 18.86
N MET A 478 10.09 -21.55 17.81
CA MET A 478 9.21 -22.70 17.63
C MET A 478 9.38 -23.28 16.23
N SER A 479 9.35 -24.62 16.10
CA SER A 479 9.40 -25.25 14.78
C SER A 479 8.13 -24.98 13.98
N ALA A 480 8.29 -24.56 12.72
CA ALA A 480 7.20 -24.23 11.80
C ALA A 480 6.27 -25.41 11.50
N ARG A 481 6.77 -26.65 11.65
CA ARG A 481 6.01 -27.90 11.50
C ARG A 481 4.74 -27.97 12.35
N TYR A 482 4.77 -27.32 13.51
CA TYR A 482 3.66 -27.32 14.46
C TYR A 482 2.71 -26.14 14.30
N LEU A 483 2.86 -25.37 13.21
CA LEU A 483 2.12 -24.15 12.98
C LEU A 483 1.33 -24.25 11.68
N SER A 484 0.11 -23.72 11.65
CA SER A 484 -0.71 -23.67 10.45
C SER A 484 -1.59 -22.44 10.42
N VAL A 485 -1.71 -21.84 9.24
CA VAL A 485 -2.75 -20.85 8.94
C VAL A 485 -4.02 -21.64 8.67
N ARG A 486 -5.10 -21.33 9.39
CA ARG A 486 -6.40 -21.99 9.25
C ARG A 486 -7.50 -20.97 9.03
#